data_AF-A0A1Q7YVY5-F1
#
_entry.id   AF-A0A1Q7YVY5-F1
#
_cell.length_a   1.000
_cell.length_b   1.000
_cell.length_c   1.000
_cell.angle_alpha   90.00
_cell.angle_beta   90.00
_cell.angle_gamma   90.00
#
_symmetry.space_group_name_H-M   'P 1'
#
loop_
_entity.id
_entity.type
_entity.pdbx_description
1 polymer ?
#
loop_
_entity_poly.entity_id
_entity_poly.type
_entity_poly.pdbx_seq_one_letter_code
_entity_poly.pdbx_strand_id
1 'polypeptide(L)'
;MSEKIDEKLKKREERYDRERRFRIKSSEDLETLEEVFDKRTLLTILKILNIGKLKEITGVLKAGKESRVYHGLDPQGKEVAVKIFLTSSNIFRQGRLKYIQGDPRFKDIPHDTRSLVDMWALKEYKNLELAGQAITVPAPIYVEKNVILLQFIGKEGKSAPHLREVPLEAPAGWYKKTLEMMKDLHDRVKLVHGDLSEYNILVPDGYPVFIDFAQAVTMEHPEAKLFLKRDLENLNHYFNGLGVKTRPFEKVFPEIE
;
A
#
# COMPACT_ATOMS: atom_id res chain seq x y z
N MET A 1 44.64 23.52 1.99
CA MET A 1 43.87 22.74 2.99
C MET A 1 42.61 23.50 3.44
N SER A 2 42.69 24.82 3.63
CA SER A 2 41.55 25.71 3.97
C SER A 2 40.40 25.64 2.97
N GLU A 3 40.66 25.76 1.67
CA GLU A 3 39.60 25.86 0.65
C GLU A 3 38.68 24.63 0.58
N LYS A 4 39.23 23.41 0.78
CA LYS A 4 38.44 22.17 0.82
C LYS A 4 37.58 22.04 2.08
N ILE A 5 37.98 22.71 3.17
CA ILE A 5 37.23 22.76 4.43
C ILE A 5 36.12 23.80 4.31
N ASP A 6 36.42 24.96 3.71
CA ASP A 6 35.45 26.03 3.44
C ASP A 6 34.38 25.58 2.44
N GLU A 7 34.74 24.82 1.39
CA GLU A 7 33.76 24.27 0.45
C GLU A 7 32.86 23.21 1.11
N LYS A 8 33.39 22.40 2.03
CA LYS A 8 32.62 21.44 2.83
C LYS A 8 31.68 22.13 3.82
N LEU A 9 32.13 23.21 4.46
CA LEU A 9 31.33 24.03 5.36
C LEU A 9 30.20 24.72 4.60
N LYS A 10 30.50 25.31 3.44
CA LYS A 10 29.51 25.97 2.58
C LYS A 10 28.46 24.99 2.05
N LYS A 11 28.84 23.78 1.62
CA LYS A 11 27.88 22.71 1.25
C LYS A 11 27.04 22.24 2.43
N ARG A 12 27.60 22.24 3.64
CA ARG A 12 26.87 21.87 4.87
C ARG A 12 25.90 22.97 5.29
N GLU A 13 26.28 24.24 5.19
CA GLU A 13 25.41 25.40 5.42
C GLU A 13 24.31 25.49 4.36
N GLU A 14 24.63 25.33 3.08
CA GLU A 14 23.63 25.31 2.01
C GLU A 14 22.63 24.17 2.18
N ARG A 15 23.07 23.00 2.67
CA ARG A 15 22.21 21.89 3.04
C ARG A 15 21.36 22.23 4.26
N TYR A 16 21.95 22.81 5.29
CA TYR A 16 21.25 23.20 6.52
C TYR A 16 20.20 24.28 6.25
N ASP A 17 20.51 25.27 5.41
CA ASP A 17 19.59 26.31 4.96
C ASP A 17 18.53 25.79 4.00
N ARG A 18 18.80 24.72 3.23
CA ARG A 18 17.77 24.03 2.43
C ARG A 18 16.81 23.27 3.35
N GLU A 19 17.34 22.50 4.30
CA GLU A 19 16.59 21.78 5.33
C GLU A 19 15.78 22.75 6.22
N ARG A 20 16.32 23.93 6.51
CA ARG A 20 15.65 25.00 7.28
C ARG A 20 14.60 25.76 6.47
N ARG A 21 14.85 26.06 5.19
CA ARG A 21 13.84 26.68 4.29
C ARG A 21 12.69 25.74 3.96
N PHE A 22 12.93 24.42 3.90
CA PHE A 22 11.86 23.41 3.82
C PHE A 22 11.04 23.35 5.12
N ARG A 23 11.70 23.45 6.29
CA ARG A 23 11.02 23.52 7.60
C ARG A 23 10.13 24.76 7.79
N ILE A 24 10.45 25.88 7.16
CA ILE A 24 9.72 27.15 7.35
C ILE A 24 8.44 27.22 6.51
N LYS A 25 8.27 26.38 5.47
CA LYS A 25 7.09 26.50 4.60
C LYS A 25 5.82 25.83 5.13
N SER A 26 5.87 25.17 6.29
CA SER A 26 4.69 24.91 7.12
C SER A 26 5.12 24.39 8.49
N SER A 27 5.30 25.28 9.48
CA SER A 27 5.50 24.84 10.87
C SER A 27 4.23 24.24 11.47
N GLU A 28 3.05 24.72 11.04
CA GLU A 28 1.75 24.22 11.48
C GLU A 28 1.49 22.78 11.02
N ASP A 29 1.79 22.42 9.76
CA ASP A 29 1.63 21.02 9.30
C ASP A 29 2.66 20.11 9.98
N LEU A 30 3.88 20.59 10.23
CA LEU A 30 4.90 19.82 10.94
C LEU A 30 4.51 19.54 12.40
N GLU A 31 3.96 20.52 13.11
CA GLU A 31 3.43 20.33 14.48
C GLU A 31 2.24 19.36 14.48
N THR A 32 1.31 19.51 13.54
CA THR A 32 0.16 18.61 13.39
C THR A 32 0.60 17.17 13.05
N LEU A 33 1.67 17.01 12.26
CA LEU A 33 2.25 15.70 11.95
C LEU A 33 3.10 15.14 13.10
N GLU A 34 3.76 15.98 13.89
CA GLU A 34 4.55 15.58 15.07
C GLU A 34 3.68 15.00 16.18
N GLU A 35 2.44 15.48 16.36
CA GLU A 35 1.48 14.88 17.30
C GLU A 35 1.04 13.47 16.88
N VAL A 36 1.08 13.16 15.58
CA VAL A 36 0.49 11.96 15.01
C VAL A 36 1.52 10.87 14.70
N PHE A 37 2.78 11.25 14.46
CA PHE A 37 3.85 10.35 14.02
C PHE A 37 5.05 10.30 14.96
N ASP A 38 5.74 9.14 14.97
CA ASP A 38 7.03 9.05 15.65
C ASP A 38 8.10 9.87 14.90
N LYS A 39 9.13 10.32 15.64
CA LYS A 39 10.27 11.08 15.09
C LYS A 39 10.91 10.41 13.87
N ARG A 40 10.93 9.07 13.83
CA ARG A 40 11.52 8.30 12.74
C ARG A 40 10.74 8.48 11.45
N THR A 41 9.42 8.36 11.53
CA THR A 41 8.48 8.55 10.41
C THR A 41 8.55 9.97 9.90
N LEU A 42 8.62 10.97 10.80
CA LEU A 42 8.78 12.37 10.40
C LEU A 42 10.06 12.59 9.60
N LEU A 43 11.20 12.08 10.09
CA LEU A 43 12.47 12.15 9.35
C LEU A 43 12.41 11.45 7.99
N THR A 44 11.67 10.35 7.89
CA THR A 44 11.41 9.67 6.62
C THR A 44 10.63 10.56 5.64
N ILE A 45 9.54 11.18 6.09
CA ILE A 45 8.72 12.08 5.26
C ILE A 45 9.55 13.29 4.82
N LEU A 46 10.30 13.91 5.74
CA LEU A 46 11.21 15.01 5.41
C LEU A 46 12.26 14.60 4.37
N LYS A 47 12.79 13.38 4.45
CA LYS A 47 13.70 12.85 3.42
C LYS A 47 12.99 12.78 2.06
N ILE A 48 11.78 12.22 2.00
CA ILE A 48 10.98 12.08 0.77
C ILE A 48 10.68 13.45 0.12
N LEU A 49 10.32 14.44 0.95
CA LEU A 49 10.12 15.82 0.53
C LEU A 49 11.41 16.43 -0.05
N ASN A 50 12.53 16.28 0.66
CA ASN A 50 13.82 16.84 0.26
C ASN A 50 14.38 16.23 -1.03
N ILE A 51 14.12 14.95 -1.32
CA ILE A 51 14.54 14.31 -2.58
C ILE A 51 13.57 14.57 -3.73
N GLY A 52 12.52 15.36 -3.52
CA GLY A 52 11.56 15.74 -4.55
C GLY A 52 10.70 14.56 -5.03
N LYS A 53 10.32 13.64 -4.14
CA LYS A 53 9.34 12.59 -4.44
C LYS A 53 7.93 12.94 -3.98
N LEU A 54 7.82 13.84 -3.02
CA LEU A 54 6.58 14.40 -2.49
C LEU A 54 6.76 15.91 -2.36
N LYS A 55 5.69 16.67 -2.57
CA LYS A 55 5.65 18.13 -2.36
C LYS A 55 5.00 18.48 -1.03
N GLU A 56 3.86 17.88 -0.73
CA GLU A 56 3.07 18.16 0.47
C GLU A 56 2.13 17.00 0.82
N ILE A 57 1.76 16.91 2.10
CA ILE A 57 0.69 16.04 2.62
C ILE A 57 -0.46 16.97 3.02
N THR A 58 -1.67 16.71 2.53
CA THR A 58 -2.78 17.68 2.61
C THR A 58 -4.00 17.17 3.40
N GLY A 59 -4.07 15.89 3.74
CA GLY A 59 -5.17 15.38 4.56
C GLY A 59 -5.13 13.89 4.85
N VAL A 60 -5.91 13.45 5.85
CA VAL A 60 -6.07 12.02 6.19
C VAL A 60 -7.16 11.42 5.30
N LEU A 61 -6.85 10.31 4.63
CA LEU A 61 -7.83 9.54 3.85
C LEU A 61 -8.42 8.38 4.66
N LYS A 62 -7.56 7.62 5.34
CA LYS A 62 -7.97 6.44 6.11
C LYS A 62 -7.08 6.26 7.33
N ALA A 63 -7.71 6.04 8.48
CA ALA A 63 -7.02 5.63 9.70
C ALA A 63 -7.31 4.15 9.97
N GLY A 64 -6.28 3.32 9.89
CA GLY A 64 -6.34 1.90 10.24
C GLY A 64 -5.52 1.60 11.49
N LYS A 65 -5.67 0.37 12.00
CA LYS A 65 -4.87 -0.13 13.14
C LYS A 65 -3.39 -0.28 12.81
N GLU A 66 -3.06 -0.45 11.54
CA GLU A 66 -1.73 -0.91 11.09
C GLU A 66 -1.05 0.10 10.17
N SER A 67 -1.85 0.91 9.47
CA SER A 67 -1.36 1.99 8.65
C SER A 67 -2.36 3.13 8.63
N ARG A 68 -1.86 4.31 8.32
CA ARG A 68 -2.66 5.48 7.99
C ARG A 68 -2.34 5.86 6.55
N VAL A 69 -3.37 6.27 5.81
CA VAL A 69 -3.24 6.72 4.43
C VAL A 69 -3.60 8.19 4.39
N TYR A 70 -2.73 8.99 3.79
CA TYR A 70 -2.90 10.43 3.62
C TYR A 70 -2.96 10.77 2.14
N HIS A 71 -3.66 11.84 1.82
CA HIS A 71 -3.58 12.49 0.53
C HIS A 71 -2.37 13.42 0.50
N GLY A 72 -1.70 13.51 -0.65
CA GLY A 72 -0.60 14.42 -0.88
C GLY A 72 -0.45 14.75 -2.35
N LEU A 73 0.47 15.66 -2.65
CA LEU A 73 0.82 16.05 -4.01
C LEU A 73 2.29 15.77 -4.28
N ASP A 74 2.61 15.33 -5.48
CA ASP A 74 3.99 15.27 -5.97
C ASP A 74 4.47 16.66 -6.45
N PRO A 75 5.76 16.84 -6.80
CA PRO A 75 6.27 18.12 -7.29
C PRO A 75 5.61 18.64 -8.58
N GLN A 76 4.96 17.76 -9.34
CA GLN A 76 4.24 18.10 -10.56
C GLN A 76 2.77 18.45 -10.28
N GLY A 77 2.32 18.37 -9.03
CA GLY A 77 0.94 18.64 -8.63
C GLY A 77 0.00 17.45 -8.86
N LYS A 78 0.52 16.26 -9.15
CA LYS A 78 -0.29 15.04 -9.26
C LYS A 78 -0.62 14.50 -7.86
N GLU A 79 -1.85 14.04 -7.72
CA GLU A 79 -2.34 13.43 -6.48
C GLU A 79 -1.66 12.08 -6.20
N VAL A 80 -1.21 11.91 -4.96
CA VAL A 80 -0.58 10.69 -4.45
C VAL A 80 -1.21 10.28 -3.12
N ALA A 81 -1.26 8.97 -2.88
CA ALA A 81 -1.59 8.42 -1.57
C ALA A 81 -0.29 8.12 -0.81
N VAL A 82 -0.16 8.66 0.41
CA VAL A 82 0.97 8.43 1.32
C VAL A 82 0.53 7.43 2.38
N LYS A 83 0.91 6.16 2.21
CA LYS A 83 0.61 5.09 3.17
C LYS A 83 1.76 4.97 4.17
N ILE A 84 1.45 5.11 5.45
CA ILE A 84 2.40 5.10 6.55
C ILE A 84 2.05 3.95 7.48
N PHE A 85 2.95 2.98 7.62
CA PHE A 85 2.78 1.86 8.53
C PHE A 85 3.14 2.27 9.96
N LEU A 86 2.31 1.87 10.92
CA LEU A 86 2.46 2.20 12.32
C LEU A 86 3.42 1.22 13.00
N THR A 87 4.48 1.75 13.60
CA THR A 87 5.55 0.99 14.26
C THR A 87 5.18 0.52 15.68
N SER A 88 4.12 1.06 16.27
CA SER A 88 3.76 0.92 17.69
C SER A 88 2.79 -0.23 18.00
N SER A 89 2.22 -0.92 17.01
CA SER A 89 1.23 -1.96 17.29
C SER A 89 1.91 -3.29 17.66
N ASN A 90 1.80 -3.72 18.92
CA ASN A 90 2.15 -5.10 19.35
C ASN A 90 1.39 -6.19 18.54
N ILE A 91 0.27 -5.80 17.92
CA ILE A 91 -0.56 -6.62 17.02
C ILE A 91 0.21 -7.05 15.75
N PHE A 92 1.27 -6.32 15.38
CA PHE A 92 1.98 -6.55 14.13
C PHE A 92 2.64 -7.94 14.05
N ARG A 93 3.23 -8.46 15.15
CA ARG A 93 3.98 -9.73 15.05
C ARG A 93 3.09 -10.96 14.99
N GLN A 94 2.11 -11.07 15.89
CA GLN A 94 1.39 -12.33 16.10
C GLN A 94 0.48 -12.73 14.92
N GLY A 95 -0.07 -11.77 14.16
CA GLY A 95 -0.99 -12.07 13.05
C GLY A 95 -0.38 -12.02 11.65
N ARG A 96 0.79 -11.38 11.51
CA ARG A 96 1.34 -11.00 10.20
C ARG A 96 2.52 -11.85 9.76
N LEU A 97 3.31 -12.39 10.69
CA LEU A 97 4.50 -13.17 10.37
C LEU A 97 4.23 -14.26 9.33
N LYS A 98 3.04 -14.88 9.38
CA LYS A 98 2.59 -15.89 8.41
C LYS A 98 2.60 -15.44 6.95
N TYR A 99 2.43 -14.15 6.63
CA TYR A 99 2.48 -13.67 5.24
C TYR A 99 3.90 -13.29 4.77
N ILE A 100 4.92 -13.40 5.63
CA ILE A 100 6.34 -13.18 5.28
C ILE A 100 7.15 -14.47 5.42
N GLN A 101 6.89 -15.28 6.45
CA GLN A 101 7.68 -16.48 6.78
C GLN A 101 7.76 -17.52 5.66
N GLY A 102 6.75 -17.60 4.79
CA GLY A 102 6.79 -18.48 3.62
C GLY A 102 7.16 -17.78 2.31
N ASP A 103 7.46 -16.49 2.32
CA ASP A 103 7.77 -15.74 1.09
C ASP A 103 9.28 -15.82 0.80
N PRO A 104 9.71 -16.48 -0.29
CA PRO A 104 11.13 -16.71 -0.57
C PRO A 104 11.92 -15.43 -0.82
N ARG A 105 11.24 -14.29 -1.05
CA ARG A 105 11.86 -12.97 -1.25
C ARG A 105 12.28 -12.31 0.06
N PHE A 106 11.81 -12.80 1.22
CA PHE A 106 12.00 -12.17 2.53
C PHE A 106 12.53 -13.16 3.59
N LYS A 107 13.70 -13.76 3.35
CA LYS A 107 14.28 -14.83 4.19
C LYS A 107 14.79 -14.34 5.56
N ASP A 108 15.43 -13.16 5.59
CA ASP A 108 16.05 -12.61 6.81
C ASP A 108 15.08 -11.73 7.59
N ILE A 109 14.06 -12.37 8.19
CA ILE A 109 12.98 -11.66 8.89
C ILE A 109 13.52 -10.97 10.15
N PRO A 110 13.42 -9.64 10.27
CA PRO A 110 13.96 -8.92 11.41
C PRO A 110 13.27 -9.28 12.72
N HIS A 111 14.07 -9.36 13.77
CA HIS A 111 13.56 -9.58 15.13
C HIS A 111 13.08 -8.30 15.82
N ASP A 112 13.34 -7.11 15.27
CA ASP A 112 12.84 -5.85 15.79
C ASP A 112 11.62 -5.35 15.01
N THR A 113 10.71 -4.67 15.70
CA THR A 113 9.41 -4.30 15.12
C THR A 113 9.56 -3.25 14.02
N ARG A 114 10.55 -2.36 14.11
CA ARG A 114 10.72 -1.26 13.15
C ARG A 114 11.21 -1.79 11.81
N SER A 115 12.23 -2.65 11.82
CA SER A 115 12.74 -3.26 10.60
C SER A 115 11.72 -4.22 9.98
N LEU A 116 10.92 -4.92 10.80
CA LEU A 116 9.82 -5.74 10.30
C LEU A 116 8.75 -4.89 9.60
N VAL A 117 8.42 -3.71 10.14
CA VAL A 117 7.48 -2.78 9.51
C VAL A 117 8.04 -2.21 8.19
N ASP A 118 9.33 -1.88 8.14
CA ASP A 118 9.97 -1.45 6.89
C ASP A 118 9.95 -2.55 5.84
N MET A 119 10.24 -3.79 6.23
CA MET A 119 10.14 -4.96 5.35
C MET A 119 8.71 -5.15 4.84
N TRP A 120 7.70 -4.90 5.68
CA TRP A 120 6.30 -4.97 5.30
C TRP A 120 5.92 -3.93 4.26
N ALA A 121 6.40 -2.69 4.41
CA ALA A 121 6.18 -1.64 3.44
C ALA A 121 6.87 -1.96 2.11
N LEU A 122 8.10 -2.47 2.16
CA LEU A 122 8.81 -2.94 0.96
C LEU A 122 8.07 -4.10 0.28
N LYS A 123 7.50 -5.03 1.06
CA LYS A 123 6.70 -6.14 0.55
C LYS A 123 5.46 -5.65 -0.20
N GLU A 124 4.69 -4.72 0.37
CA GLU A 124 3.53 -4.16 -0.33
C GLU A 124 3.94 -3.44 -1.62
N TYR A 125 5.00 -2.63 -1.57
CA TYR A 125 5.53 -1.97 -2.76
C TYR A 125 5.88 -2.97 -3.87
N LYS A 126 6.62 -4.04 -3.53
CA LYS A 126 7.02 -5.09 -4.49
C LYS A 126 5.85 -5.90 -5.01
N ASN A 127 4.84 -6.17 -4.17
CA ASN A 127 3.64 -6.85 -4.59
C ASN A 127 2.79 -5.99 -5.54
N LEU A 128 2.70 -4.68 -5.31
CA LEU A 128 2.03 -3.76 -6.23
C LEU A 128 2.75 -3.67 -7.59
N GLU A 129 4.10 -3.63 -7.59
CA GLU A 129 4.88 -3.64 -8.84
C GLU A 129 4.61 -4.91 -9.66
N LEU A 130 4.47 -6.05 -8.99
CA LEU A 130 4.17 -7.33 -9.62
C LEU A 130 2.71 -7.40 -10.08
N ALA A 131 1.76 -7.05 -9.21
CA ALA A 131 0.33 -7.09 -9.49
C ALA A 131 -0.06 -6.16 -10.65
N GLY A 132 0.58 -4.99 -10.76
CA GLY A 132 0.35 -4.03 -11.85
C GLY A 132 0.70 -4.53 -13.25
N GLN A 133 1.41 -5.65 -13.36
CA GLN A 133 1.69 -6.31 -14.64
C GLN A 133 0.52 -7.20 -15.11
N ALA A 134 -0.42 -7.53 -14.21
CA ALA A 134 -1.55 -8.41 -14.49
C ALA A 134 -2.91 -7.70 -14.41
N ILE A 135 -3.08 -6.82 -13.42
CA ILE A 135 -4.37 -6.20 -13.08
C ILE A 135 -4.22 -4.73 -12.70
N THR A 136 -5.34 -4.01 -12.65
CA THR A 136 -5.37 -2.62 -12.21
C THR A 136 -5.19 -2.51 -10.70
N VAL A 137 -4.13 -1.82 -10.30
CA VAL A 137 -3.76 -1.50 -8.91
C VAL A 137 -3.23 -0.06 -8.85
N PRO A 138 -3.14 0.57 -7.68
CA PRO A 138 -2.40 1.82 -7.52
C PRO A 138 -0.94 1.64 -7.91
N ALA A 139 -0.45 2.42 -8.87
CA ALA A 139 0.96 2.37 -9.23
C ALA A 139 1.84 2.72 -8.02
N PRO A 140 2.79 1.86 -7.62
CA PRO A 140 3.72 2.17 -6.55
C PRO A 140 4.79 3.14 -7.06
N ILE A 141 4.94 4.30 -6.40
CA ILE A 141 5.80 5.40 -6.86
C ILE A 141 7.15 5.38 -6.14
N TYR A 142 7.12 5.20 -4.82
CA TYR A 142 8.31 5.21 -3.99
C TYR A 142 8.05 4.51 -2.66
N VAL A 143 9.09 3.91 -2.08
CA VAL A 143 9.05 3.37 -0.71
C VAL A 143 10.34 3.76 0.02
N GLU A 144 10.18 4.21 1.26
CA GLU A 144 11.29 4.46 2.18
C GLU A 144 10.85 4.09 3.58
N LYS A 145 11.55 3.13 4.19
CA LYS A 145 11.23 2.60 5.53
C LYS A 145 9.74 2.23 5.61
N ASN A 146 9.00 2.82 6.55
CA ASN A 146 7.59 2.56 6.80
C ASN A 146 6.63 3.42 5.96
N VAL A 147 7.11 4.14 4.93
CA VAL A 147 6.29 5.05 4.11
C VAL A 147 6.31 4.60 2.65
N ILE A 148 5.13 4.47 2.05
CA ILE A 148 4.94 4.20 0.62
C ILE A 148 4.18 5.36 -0.01
N LEU A 149 4.67 5.83 -1.16
CA LEU A 149 3.93 6.70 -2.07
C LEU A 149 3.28 5.85 -3.16
N LEU A 150 1.98 5.99 -3.32
CA LEU A 150 1.16 5.28 -4.31
C LEU A 150 0.43 6.29 -5.20
N GLN A 151 0.07 5.87 -6.40
CA GLN A 151 -0.94 6.57 -7.20
C GLN A 151 -2.21 6.76 -6.37
N PHE A 152 -2.72 7.99 -6.33
CA PHE A 152 -4.02 8.23 -5.75
C PHE A 152 -5.13 7.68 -6.66
N ILE A 153 -6.04 6.90 -6.09
CA ILE A 153 -7.22 6.39 -6.78
C ILE A 153 -8.42 7.19 -6.28
N GLY A 154 -8.72 8.27 -6.99
CA GLY A 154 -9.68 9.28 -6.58
C GLY A 154 -9.55 10.52 -7.44
N LYS A 155 -10.28 11.57 -7.09
CA LYS A 155 -10.24 12.88 -7.77
C LYS A 155 -10.43 13.99 -6.72
N GLU A 156 -9.69 15.08 -6.83
CA GLU A 156 -9.87 16.30 -6.02
C GLU A 156 -9.80 16.03 -4.50
N GLY A 157 -8.80 15.25 -4.08
CA GLY A 157 -8.54 14.87 -2.69
C GLY A 157 -9.52 13.84 -2.13
N LYS A 158 -10.53 13.41 -2.91
CA LYS A 158 -11.53 12.42 -2.49
C LYS A 158 -11.20 11.04 -3.06
N SER A 159 -11.03 10.07 -2.16
CA SER A 159 -10.81 8.67 -2.55
C SER A 159 -11.99 8.16 -3.36
N ALA A 160 -11.73 7.30 -4.35
CA ALA A 160 -12.78 6.51 -4.96
C ALA A 160 -13.48 5.66 -3.88
N PRO A 161 -14.79 5.37 -4.05
CA PRO A 161 -15.53 4.54 -3.11
C PRO A 161 -15.02 3.09 -3.15
N HIS A 162 -15.14 2.40 -2.02
CA HIS A 162 -14.95 0.97 -1.95
C HIS A 162 -16.12 0.23 -2.61
N LEU A 163 -15.90 -0.99 -3.11
CA LEU A 163 -16.93 -1.82 -3.73
C LEU A 163 -18.15 -2.00 -2.80
N ARG A 164 -17.93 -2.13 -1.50
CA ARG A 164 -19.00 -2.20 -0.48
C ARG A 164 -19.96 -1.01 -0.50
N GLU A 165 -19.45 0.17 -0.87
CA GLU A 165 -20.16 1.45 -0.82
C GLU A 165 -20.91 1.76 -2.12
N VAL A 166 -20.69 0.96 -3.17
CA VAL A 166 -21.29 1.18 -4.49
C VAL A 166 -22.52 0.30 -4.68
N PRO A 167 -23.71 0.87 -4.98
CA PRO A 167 -24.84 0.08 -5.41
C PRO A 167 -24.58 -0.50 -6.80
N LEU A 168 -24.60 -1.83 -6.92
CA LEU A 168 -24.29 -2.53 -8.17
C LEU A 168 -25.58 -2.86 -8.93
N GLU A 169 -25.79 -2.23 -10.08
CA GLU A 169 -26.94 -2.53 -10.96
C GLU A 169 -26.84 -3.91 -11.61
N ALA A 170 -25.61 -4.38 -11.90
CA ALA A 170 -25.33 -5.69 -12.49
C ALA A 170 -24.32 -6.50 -11.65
N PRO A 171 -24.68 -6.94 -10.42
CA PRO A 171 -23.75 -7.60 -9.50
C PRO A 171 -23.05 -8.84 -10.09
N ALA A 172 -23.72 -9.58 -10.98
CA ALA A 172 -23.14 -10.75 -11.64
C ALA A 172 -21.99 -10.39 -12.61
N GLY A 173 -22.10 -9.24 -13.30
CA GLY A 173 -21.02 -8.73 -14.16
C GLY A 173 -19.80 -8.30 -13.35
N TRP A 174 -20.04 -7.63 -12.21
CA TRP A 174 -19.00 -7.29 -11.25
C TRP A 174 -18.31 -8.54 -10.70
N TYR A 175 -19.07 -9.52 -10.22
CA TYR A 175 -18.51 -10.79 -9.74
C TYR A 175 -17.60 -11.45 -10.78
N LYS A 176 -18.08 -11.55 -12.04
CA LYS A 176 -17.28 -12.09 -13.15
C LYS A 176 -15.98 -11.30 -13.33
N LYS A 177 -16.04 -9.97 -13.34
CA LYS A 177 -14.87 -9.11 -13.53
C LYS A 177 -13.86 -9.24 -12.39
N THR A 178 -14.33 -9.27 -11.15
CA THR A 178 -13.46 -9.43 -9.97
C THR A 178 -12.79 -10.81 -9.96
N LEU A 179 -13.52 -11.87 -10.35
CA LEU A 179 -12.94 -13.20 -10.52
C LEU A 179 -11.90 -13.26 -11.64
N GLU A 180 -12.14 -12.60 -12.77
CA GLU A 180 -11.17 -12.51 -13.87
C GLU A 180 -9.88 -11.83 -13.41
N MET A 181 -9.98 -10.73 -12.67
CA MET A 181 -8.80 -10.07 -12.10
C MET A 181 -8.06 -10.95 -11.08
N MET A 182 -8.80 -11.64 -10.20
CA MET A 182 -8.20 -12.60 -9.26
C MET A 182 -7.45 -13.72 -10.00
N LYS A 183 -8.00 -14.22 -11.11
CA LYS A 183 -7.34 -15.21 -11.97
C LYS A 183 -6.13 -14.63 -12.68
N ASP A 184 -6.21 -13.44 -13.24
CA ASP A 184 -5.08 -12.80 -13.91
C ASP A 184 -3.91 -12.57 -12.94
N LEU A 185 -4.19 -12.17 -11.70
CA LEU A 185 -3.19 -12.03 -10.64
C LEU A 185 -2.49 -13.38 -10.33
N HIS A 186 -3.28 -14.45 -10.23
CA HIS A 186 -2.76 -15.80 -10.01
C HIS A 186 -1.97 -16.32 -11.22
N ASP A 187 -2.55 -16.31 -12.42
CA ASP A 187 -2.03 -17.03 -13.58
C ASP A 187 -0.82 -16.31 -14.19
N ARG A 188 -0.87 -14.98 -14.30
CA ARG A 188 0.14 -14.19 -15.00
C ARG A 188 1.36 -13.87 -14.15
N VAL A 189 1.15 -13.62 -12.85
CA VAL A 189 2.22 -13.13 -11.96
C VAL A 189 2.41 -13.96 -10.69
N LYS A 190 1.72 -15.10 -10.57
CA LYS A 190 1.88 -16.07 -9.48
C LYS A 190 1.74 -15.42 -8.09
N LEU A 191 0.78 -14.52 -7.96
CA LEU A 191 0.51 -13.78 -6.72
C LEU A 191 -0.91 -14.05 -6.23
N VAL A 192 -1.06 -14.21 -4.93
CA VAL A 192 -2.34 -14.30 -4.22
C VAL A 192 -2.47 -13.05 -3.37
N HIS A 193 -3.62 -12.36 -3.43
CA HIS A 193 -3.83 -11.11 -2.68
C HIS A 193 -3.79 -11.35 -1.17
N GLY A 194 -4.33 -12.46 -0.70
CA GLY A 194 -4.25 -12.91 0.67
C GLY A 194 -5.01 -12.05 1.67
N ASP A 195 -5.92 -11.18 1.23
CA ASP A 195 -6.92 -10.49 2.08
C ASP A 195 -8.00 -9.82 1.20
N LEU A 196 -8.34 -10.44 0.07
CA LEU A 196 -9.24 -9.82 -0.90
C LEU A 196 -10.69 -9.85 -0.38
N SER A 197 -11.35 -8.70 -0.44
CA SER A 197 -12.75 -8.50 -0.06
C SER A 197 -13.28 -7.21 -0.70
N GLU A 198 -14.57 -6.94 -0.54
CA GLU A 198 -15.22 -5.69 -0.98
C GLU A 198 -14.63 -4.42 -0.32
N TYR A 199 -13.88 -4.58 0.77
CA TYR A 199 -13.17 -3.50 1.46
C TYR A 199 -11.82 -3.15 0.83
N ASN A 200 -11.27 -4.04 0.00
CA ASN A 200 -9.95 -3.88 -0.63
C ASN A 200 -10.05 -3.72 -2.15
N ILE A 201 -11.24 -3.34 -2.62
CA ILE A 201 -11.50 -3.02 -4.03
C ILE A 201 -12.07 -1.59 -4.06
N LEU A 202 -11.39 -0.70 -4.77
CA LEU A 202 -11.89 0.64 -5.08
C LEU A 202 -12.59 0.63 -6.44
N VAL A 203 -13.52 1.56 -6.63
CA VAL A 203 -14.32 1.67 -7.86
C VAL A 203 -14.24 3.08 -8.45
N PRO A 204 -13.10 3.49 -9.02
CA PRO A 204 -13.04 4.70 -9.83
C PRO A 204 -13.88 4.52 -11.11
N ASP A 205 -14.83 5.44 -11.35
CA ASP A 205 -15.60 5.52 -12.59
C ASP A 205 -16.21 4.17 -13.06
N GLY A 206 -16.64 3.33 -12.11
CA GLY A 206 -17.29 2.05 -12.43
C GLY A 206 -16.36 0.91 -12.84
N TYR A 207 -15.05 0.99 -12.56
CA TYR A 207 -14.10 -0.10 -12.75
C TYR A 207 -13.41 -0.54 -11.45
N PRO A 208 -13.24 -1.85 -11.19
CA PRO A 208 -12.58 -2.35 -9.99
C PRO A 208 -11.06 -2.13 -10.03
N VAL A 209 -10.51 -1.66 -8.92
CA VAL A 209 -9.07 -1.51 -8.68
C VAL A 209 -8.72 -2.18 -7.35
N PHE A 210 -7.82 -3.18 -7.37
CA PHE A 210 -7.43 -3.88 -6.15
C PHE A 210 -6.40 -3.05 -5.39
N ILE A 211 -6.53 -2.99 -4.07
CA ILE A 211 -5.64 -2.23 -3.18
C ILE A 211 -5.21 -3.07 -1.98
N ASP A 212 -4.21 -2.59 -1.23
CA ASP A 212 -3.73 -3.22 0.01
C ASP A 212 -3.08 -4.61 -0.17
N PHE A 213 -1.95 -4.63 -0.88
CA PHE A 213 -1.18 -5.85 -1.19
C PHE A 213 -0.17 -6.24 -0.10
N ALA A 214 -0.29 -5.69 1.10
CA ALA A 214 0.62 -5.96 2.21
C ALA A 214 0.62 -7.45 2.60
N GLN A 215 -0.54 -8.09 2.52
CA GLN A 215 -0.77 -9.48 2.88
C GLN A 215 -0.62 -10.44 1.69
N ALA A 216 -0.34 -9.92 0.49
CA ALA A 216 -0.20 -10.74 -0.70
C ALA A 216 1.05 -11.63 -0.65
N VAL A 217 0.90 -12.87 -1.11
CA VAL A 217 1.96 -13.89 -1.08
C VAL A 217 2.16 -14.50 -2.46
N THR A 218 3.37 -14.96 -2.76
CA THR A 218 3.65 -15.69 -3.99
C THR A 218 3.08 -17.11 -3.92
N MET A 219 2.93 -17.78 -5.06
CA MET A 219 2.48 -19.18 -5.12
C MET A 219 3.44 -20.17 -4.44
N GLU A 220 4.72 -19.81 -4.31
CA GLU A 220 5.71 -20.60 -3.56
C GLU A 220 5.44 -20.62 -2.04
N HIS A 221 4.57 -19.72 -1.55
CA HIS A 221 4.23 -19.67 -0.14
C HIS A 221 3.45 -20.93 0.27
N PRO A 222 3.83 -21.63 1.38
CA PRO A 222 3.19 -22.89 1.78
C PRO A 222 1.67 -22.78 1.98
N GLU A 223 1.21 -21.61 2.42
CA GLU A 223 -0.22 -21.31 2.63
C GLU A 223 -0.90 -20.60 1.45
N ALA A 224 -0.26 -20.43 0.29
CA ALA A 224 -0.82 -19.67 -0.85
C ALA A 224 -2.22 -20.16 -1.26
N LYS A 225 -2.41 -21.48 -1.32
CA LYS A 225 -3.70 -22.10 -1.66
C LYS A 225 -4.79 -21.80 -0.63
N LEU A 226 -4.46 -21.77 0.66
CA LEU A 226 -5.39 -21.43 1.72
C LEU A 226 -5.82 -19.95 1.63
N PHE A 227 -4.87 -19.06 1.35
CA PHE A 227 -5.18 -17.65 1.15
C PHE A 227 -6.02 -17.40 -0.09
N LEU A 228 -5.73 -18.08 -1.20
CA LEU A 228 -6.52 -17.96 -2.43
C LEU A 228 -7.95 -18.47 -2.22
N LYS A 229 -8.12 -19.58 -1.50
CA LYS A 229 -9.43 -20.10 -1.13
C LYS A 229 -10.22 -19.09 -0.30
N ARG A 230 -9.59 -18.50 0.71
CA ARG A 230 -10.22 -17.46 1.57
C ARG A 230 -10.62 -16.23 0.76
N ASP A 231 -9.75 -15.74 -0.12
CA ASP A 231 -10.04 -14.58 -0.98
C ASP A 231 -11.29 -14.84 -1.84
N LEU A 232 -11.40 -16.05 -2.42
CA LEU A 232 -12.57 -16.43 -3.22
C LEU A 232 -13.83 -16.57 -2.36
N GLU A 233 -13.70 -17.15 -1.17
CA GLU A 233 -14.82 -17.29 -0.23
C GLU A 233 -15.36 -15.93 0.22
N ASN A 234 -14.48 -14.95 0.50
CA ASN A 234 -14.88 -13.58 0.82
C ASN A 234 -15.66 -12.93 -0.32
N LEU A 235 -15.13 -13.00 -1.55
CA LEU A 235 -15.83 -12.48 -2.73
C LEU A 235 -17.17 -13.20 -2.93
N ASN A 236 -17.18 -14.52 -2.83
CA ASN A 236 -18.41 -15.29 -2.96
C ASN A 236 -19.43 -14.89 -1.90
N HIS A 237 -19.01 -14.69 -0.65
CA HIS A 237 -19.90 -14.28 0.43
C HIS A 237 -20.56 -12.93 0.10
N TYR A 238 -19.78 -11.92 -0.28
CA TYR A 238 -20.28 -10.60 -0.66
C TYR A 238 -21.27 -10.68 -1.83
N PHE A 239 -20.89 -11.34 -2.94
CA PHE A 239 -21.74 -11.39 -4.13
C PHE A 239 -22.97 -12.31 -3.99
N ASN A 240 -22.89 -13.37 -3.18
CA ASN A 240 -24.09 -14.16 -2.81
C ASN A 240 -25.09 -13.29 -2.04
N GLY A 241 -24.62 -12.41 -1.16
CA GLY A 241 -25.47 -11.44 -0.46
C GLY A 241 -26.22 -10.49 -1.39
N LEU A 242 -25.71 -10.30 -2.61
CA LEU A 242 -26.33 -9.52 -3.69
C LEU A 242 -27.16 -10.38 -4.67
N GLY A 243 -27.43 -11.65 -4.34
CA GLY A 243 -28.22 -12.56 -5.17
C GLY A 243 -27.48 -13.17 -6.36
N VAL A 244 -26.16 -13.02 -6.45
CA VAL A 244 -25.36 -13.63 -7.53
C VAL A 244 -25.13 -15.10 -7.25
N LYS A 245 -25.33 -15.97 -8.25
CA LYS A 245 -24.92 -17.38 -8.16
C LYS A 245 -23.40 -17.51 -8.28
N THR A 246 -22.73 -17.70 -7.15
CA THR A 246 -21.25 -17.78 -7.12
C THR A 246 -20.71 -19.17 -7.44
N ARG A 247 -19.41 -19.26 -7.70
CA ARG A 247 -18.68 -20.48 -8.04
C ARG A 247 -17.78 -20.92 -6.87
N PRO A 248 -17.89 -22.18 -6.40
CA PRO A 248 -17.01 -22.70 -5.35
C PRO A 248 -15.57 -22.86 -5.86
N PHE A 249 -14.62 -22.90 -4.93
CA PHE A 249 -13.19 -22.97 -5.21
C PHE A 249 -12.82 -24.10 -6.16
N GLU A 250 -13.37 -25.29 -5.93
CA GLU A 250 -13.12 -26.51 -6.71
C GLU A 250 -13.52 -26.35 -8.18
N LYS A 251 -14.45 -25.44 -8.50
CA LYS A 251 -14.87 -25.13 -9.88
C LYS A 251 -14.10 -23.98 -10.51
N VAL A 252 -13.39 -23.18 -9.71
CA VAL A 252 -12.63 -22.02 -10.21
C VAL A 252 -11.16 -22.39 -10.38
N PHE A 253 -10.62 -23.18 -9.44
CA PHE A 253 -9.23 -23.60 -9.35
C PHE A 253 -9.15 -25.12 -9.08
N PRO A 254 -9.50 -25.97 -10.08
CA PRO A 254 -9.56 -27.42 -9.90
C PRO A 254 -8.21 -28.05 -9.55
N GLU A 255 -7.11 -27.51 -10.09
CA GLU A 255 -5.74 -28.02 -9.90
C GLU A 255 -4.80 -26.81 -9.84
N ILE A 256 -4.44 -26.41 -8.62
CA ILE A 256 -3.34 -25.47 -8.40
C ILE A 256 -2.13 -26.36 -8.14
N GLU A 257 -1.33 -26.58 -9.19
CA GLU A 257 0.00 -27.18 -9.11
C GLU A 257 1.05 -26.11 -8.78
#